data_AF-A0A434FKA4-F1
#
_entry.id   AF-A0A434FKA4-F1
#
_cell.length_a   1.000
_cell.length_b   1.000
_cell.length_c   1.000
_cell.angle_alpha   90.00
_cell.angle_beta   90.00
_cell.angle_gamma   90.00
#
_symmetry.space_group_name_H-M   'P 1'
#
loop_
_entity.id
_entity.type
_entity.pdbx_description
1 polymer ?
#
loop_
_entity_poly.entity_id
_entity_poly.type
_entity_poly.pdbx_seq_one_letter_code
_entity_poly.pdbx_strand_id
1 'polypeptide(L)'
;LLPREGSLALLSGQLSLDFSKYDPDSPLDSIDVPGIQGVRDALVRSGAGSDVTIAEAAEIYSMRFAMPTLVGTAADIADQLETFMDEGGADGFMLLATYTPGCFEEFVDLVVPEMQRRGRYRRAYAGTTLRENLLQY
;
A
#
# COMPACT_ATOMS: atom_id res chain seq x y z
N LEU A 1 -16.78 1.14 -4.87
CA LEU A 1 -16.33 0.65 -3.55
C LEU A 1 -16.88 -0.75 -3.36
N LEU A 2 -16.12 -1.66 -2.73
CA LEU A 2 -16.58 -3.01 -2.46
C LEU A 2 -17.78 -2.96 -1.48
N PRO A 3 -18.79 -3.83 -1.63
CA PRO A 3 -19.84 -3.99 -0.63
C PRO A 3 -19.24 -4.34 0.74
N ARG A 4 -19.90 -3.92 1.82
CA ARG A 4 -19.42 -4.11 3.21
C ARG A 4 -19.07 -5.57 3.51
N GLU A 5 -19.89 -6.53 3.08
CA GLU A 5 -19.60 -7.95 3.31
C GLU A 5 -18.32 -8.39 2.60
N GLY A 6 -18.05 -7.86 1.40
CA GLY A 6 -16.83 -8.15 0.64
C GLY A 6 -15.58 -7.57 1.31
N SER A 7 -15.67 -6.34 1.81
CA SER A 7 -14.58 -5.70 2.56
C SER A 7 -14.26 -6.46 3.85
N LEU A 8 -15.29 -6.89 4.59
CA LEU A 8 -15.13 -7.71 5.79
C LEU A 8 -14.52 -9.07 5.47
N ALA A 9 -14.94 -9.73 4.39
CA ALA A 9 -14.38 -11.00 3.97
C ALA A 9 -12.89 -10.91 3.63
N LEU A 10 -12.46 -9.82 2.96
CA LEU A 10 -11.04 -9.56 2.70
C LEU A 10 -10.24 -9.35 3.99
N LEU A 11 -10.75 -8.50 4.89
CA LEU A 11 -10.09 -8.24 6.17
C LEU A 11 -10.01 -9.52 7.03
N SER A 12 -11.06 -10.34 6.99
CA SER A 12 -11.11 -11.64 7.66
C SER A 12 -9.98 -12.57 7.23
N GLY A 13 -9.74 -12.66 5.92
CA GLY A 13 -8.63 -13.44 5.39
C GLY A 13 -7.27 -12.95 5.89
N GLN A 14 -7.08 -11.64 5.97
CA GLN A 14 -5.81 -11.04 6.38
C GLN A 14 -5.54 -11.15 7.88
N LEU A 15 -6.55 -10.93 8.70
CA LEU A 15 -6.43 -10.94 10.17
C LEU A 15 -6.74 -12.31 10.79
N SER A 16 -7.06 -13.30 9.96
CA SER A 16 -7.36 -14.68 10.40
C SER A 16 -8.49 -14.75 11.43
N LEU A 17 -9.50 -13.90 11.27
CA LEU A 17 -10.71 -13.84 12.11
C LEU A 17 -11.95 -13.77 11.25
N ASP A 18 -13.01 -14.44 11.68
CA ASP A 18 -14.33 -14.36 11.06
C ASP A 18 -15.10 -13.14 11.60
N PHE A 19 -15.03 -12.01 10.89
CA PHE A 19 -15.62 -10.74 11.31
C PHE A 19 -17.15 -10.72 11.21
N SER A 20 -17.79 -11.74 10.62
CA SER A 20 -19.25 -11.88 10.65
C SER A 20 -19.80 -12.15 12.06
N LYS A 21 -18.93 -12.57 12.99
CA LYS A 21 -19.27 -12.89 14.38
C LYS A 21 -19.06 -11.72 15.35
N TYR A 22 -18.61 -10.58 14.84
CA TYR A 22 -18.29 -9.39 15.64
C TYR A 22 -19.23 -8.25 15.26
N ASP A 23 -19.47 -7.35 16.21
CA ASP A 23 -20.17 -6.10 15.94
C ASP A 23 -19.25 -5.19 15.09
N PRO A 24 -19.63 -4.85 13.85
CA PRO A 24 -18.80 -4.03 12.97
C PRO A 24 -18.45 -2.64 13.52
N ASP A 25 -19.25 -2.12 14.45
CA ASP A 25 -19.05 -0.79 15.05
C ASP A 25 -18.14 -0.85 16.29
N SER A 26 -17.68 -2.04 16.67
CA SER A 26 -16.68 -2.21 17.74
C SER A 26 -15.29 -1.75 17.29
N PRO A 27 -14.46 -1.20 18.20
CA PRO A 27 -13.07 -0.84 17.91
C PRO A 27 -12.23 -2.06 17.53
N LEU A 28 -11.47 -1.98 16.43
CA LEU A 28 -10.56 -3.06 16.02
C LEU A 28 -9.49 -3.35 17.09
N ASP A 29 -9.02 -2.31 17.80
CA ASP A 29 -7.98 -2.47 18.81
C ASP A 29 -8.44 -3.26 20.05
N SER A 30 -9.76 -3.38 20.25
CA SER A 30 -10.34 -4.18 21.34
C SER A 30 -10.29 -5.70 21.09
N ILE A 31 -9.89 -6.12 19.89
CA ILE A 31 -9.88 -7.52 19.46
C ILE A 31 -8.43 -8.00 19.35
N ASP A 32 -8.16 -9.14 19.98
CA ASP A 32 -6.93 -9.89 19.75
C ASP A 32 -7.04 -10.65 18.42
N VAL A 33 -6.15 -10.34 17.48
CA VAL A 33 -6.18 -10.92 16.13
C VAL A 33 -4.94 -11.81 15.95
N PRO A 34 -5.09 -13.06 15.50
CA PRO A 34 -3.95 -13.97 15.29
C PRO A 34 -3.23 -13.73 13.94
N GLY A 35 -3.82 -12.95 13.04
CA GLY A 35 -3.24 -12.67 11.72
C GLY A 35 -2.10 -11.65 11.71
N ILE A 36 -1.93 -10.97 10.57
CA ILE A 36 -0.76 -10.11 10.33
C ILE A 36 -0.83 -8.84 11.19
N GLN A 37 -0.04 -8.82 12.27
CA GLN A 37 -0.01 -7.70 13.24
C GLN A 37 0.33 -6.35 12.59
N GLY A 38 1.24 -6.34 11.61
CA GLY A 38 1.58 -5.10 10.90
C GLY A 38 0.40 -4.45 10.18
N VAL A 39 -0.54 -5.26 9.66
CA VAL A 39 -1.78 -4.74 9.05
C VAL A 39 -2.73 -4.22 10.11
N ARG A 40 -2.94 -4.96 11.20
CA ARG A 40 -3.74 -4.51 12.34
C ARG A 40 -3.25 -3.14 12.83
N ASP A 41 -1.96 -3.02 13.09
CA ASP A 41 -1.37 -1.80 13.63
C ASP A 41 -1.43 -0.64 12.64
N ALA A 42 -1.24 -0.90 11.34
CA ALA A 42 -1.40 0.11 10.31
C ALA A 42 -2.84 0.62 10.21
N LEU A 43 -3.84 -0.26 10.33
CA LEU A 43 -5.25 0.11 10.36
C LEU A 43 -5.60 0.90 11.61
N VAL A 44 -5.16 0.47 12.80
CA VAL A 44 -5.40 1.22 14.05
C VAL A 44 -4.78 2.63 13.96
N ARG A 45 -3.55 2.76 13.43
CA ARG A 45 -2.90 4.08 13.25
C ARG A 45 -3.61 4.96 12.21
N SER A 46 -4.38 4.39 11.30
CA SER A 46 -5.05 5.16 10.24
C SER A 46 -6.20 6.04 10.74
N GLY A 47 -6.71 5.79 11.95
CA GLY A 47 -7.79 6.56 12.58
C GLY A 47 -7.40 7.97 13.05
N ALA A 48 -6.16 8.40 12.87
CA ALA A 48 -5.69 9.74 13.24
C ALA A 48 -6.03 10.15 14.69
N GLY A 49 -6.04 9.18 15.61
CA GLY A 49 -6.31 9.40 17.04
C GLY A 49 -7.73 9.05 17.51
N SER A 50 -8.64 8.66 16.60
CA SER A 50 -9.90 8.01 16.97
C SER A 50 -9.81 6.49 16.84
N ASP A 51 -10.61 5.79 17.64
CA ASP A 51 -10.75 4.33 17.54
C ASP A 51 -11.33 3.95 16.17
N VAL A 52 -10.60 3.16 15.40
CA VAL A 52 -11.05 2.64 14.11
C VAL A 52 -11.95 1.44 14.35
N THR A 53 -13.19 1.50 13.88
CA THR A 53 -14.13 0.38 13.95
C THR A 53 -13.74 -0.75 13.01
N ILE A 54 -14.24 -1.97 13.23
CA ILE A 54 -14.02 -3.10 12.31
C ILE A 54 -14.51 -2.76 10.89
N ALA A 55 -15.64 -2.07 10.78
CA ALA A 55 -16.21 -1.64 9.50
C ALA A 55 -15.28 -0.67 8.75
N GLU A 56 -14.79 0.37 9.43
CA GLU A 56 -13.86 1.34 8.85
C GLU A 56 -12.53 0.67 8.49
N ALA A 57 -12.02 -0.21 9.36
CA ALA A 57 -10.81 -0.98 9.08
C ALA A 57 -10.96 -1.83 7.81
N ALA A 58 -12.13 -2.47 7.63
CA ALA A 58 -12.42 -3.26 6.45
C ALA A 58 -12.51 -2.40 5.20
N GLU A 59 -13.14 -1.23 5.27
CA GLU A 59 -13.19 -0.29 4.15
C GLU A 59 -11.80 0.22 3.76
N ILE A 60 -11.00 0.68 4.72
CA ILE A 60 -9.63 1.15 4.49
C ILE A 60 -8.78 0.02 3.89
N TYR A 61 -8.86 -1.18 4.47
CA TYR A 61 -8.12 -2.33 3.96
C TYR A 61 -8.55 -2.69 2.53
N SER A 62 -9.84 -2.66 2.22
CA SER A 62 -10.34 -2.99 0.87
C SER A 62 -9.87 -2.01 -0.21
N MET A 63 -9.58 -0.75 0.16
CA MET A 63 -9.17 0.29 -0.79
C MET A 63 -7.65 0.32 -1.02
N ARG A 64 -6.86 0.13 0.04
CA ARG A 64 -5.40 0.34 0.00
C ARG A 64 -4.59 -0.72 0.70
N PHE A 65 -5.19 -1.82 1.16
CA PHE A 65 -4.52 -2.93 1.87
C PHE A 65 -3.70 -2.50 3.09
N ALA A 66 -4.13 -1.43 3.78
CA ALA A 66 -3.38 -0.77 4.85
C ALA A 66 -1.96 -0.28 4.45
N MET A 67 -1.73 -0.09 3.15
CA MET A 67 -0.49 0.45 2.61
C MET A 67 -0.56 1.99 2.49
N PRO A 68 0.59 2.69 2.50
CA PRO A 68 0.65 4.11 2.20
C PRO A 68 0.03 4.44 0.85
N THR A 69 -0.69 5.55 0.78
CA THR A 69 -1.23 6.10 -0.48
C THR A 69 -0.48 7.38 -0.80
N LEU A 70 0.24 7.39 -1.92
CA LEU A 70 0.99 8.56 -2.38
C LEU A 70 0.08 9.37 -3.30
N VAL A 71 -0.17 10.63 -2.95
CA VAL A 71 -0.99 11.56 -3.75
C VAL A 71 -0.23 12.86 -3.89
N GLY A 72 -0.06 13.33 -5.12
CA GLY A 72 0.65 14.58 -5.40
C GLY A 72 1.11 14.68 -6.84
N THR A 73 1.97 15.65 -7.11
CA THR A 73 2.69 15.78 -8.38
C THR A 73 3.75 14.69 -8.51
N ALA A 74 4.32 14.53 -9.72
CA ALA A 74 5.44 13.61 -9.93
C ALA A 74 6.63 13.89 -9.00
N ALA A 75 6.88 15.16 -8.66
CA ALA A 75 7.92 15.56 -7.72
C ALA A 75 7.57 15.13 -6.29
N ASP A 76 6.34 15.37 -5.82
CA ASP A 76 5.91 14.98 -4.47
C ASP A 76 5.97 13.45 -4.27
N ILE A 77 5.61 12.69 -5.32
CA ILE A 77 5.69 11.23 -5.30
C ILE A 77 7.16 10.79 -5.29
N ALA A 78 8.02 11.38 -6.14
CA ALA A 78 9.43 11.06 -6.19
C ALA A 78 10.14 11.37 -4.86
N ASP A 79 9.82 12.49 -4.20
CA ASP A 79 10.33 12.85 -2.88
C ASP A 79 9.98 11.76 -1.85
N GLN A 80 8.73 11.29 -1.82
CA GLN A 80 8.29 10.23 -0.91
C GLN A 80 8.99 8.88 -1.20
N LEU A 81 9.15 8.53 -2.48
CA LEU A 81 9.89 7.31 -2.86
C LEU A 81 11.36 7.40 -2.43
N GLU A 82 12.01 8.56 -2.58
CA GLU A 82 13.37 8.79 -2.11
C GLU A 82 13.49 8.67 -0.60
N THR A 83 12.54 9.22 0.18
CA THR A 83 12.51 8.98 1.64
C THR A 83 12.45 7.49 1.97
N PHE A 84 11.61 6.71 1.28
CA PHE A 84 11.54 5.26 1.53
C PHE A 84 12.81 4.52 1.13
N MET A 85 13.51 4.96 0.07
CA MET A 85 14.80 4.36 -0.33
C MET A 85 15.92 4.72 0.65
N ASP A 86 16.10 6.02 0.92
CA ASP A 86 17.25 6.54 1.65
C ASP A 86 17.12 6.35 3.17
N GLU A 87 15.93 6.51 3.73
CA GLU A 87 15.68 6.39 5.17
C GLU A 87 15.07 5.02 5.53
N GLY A 88 14.21 4.48 4.66
CA GLY A 88 13.55 3.19 4.86
C GLY A 88 14.34 1.98 4.39
N GLY A 89 15.41 2.18 3.59
CA GLY A 89 16.23 1.11 3.04
C GLY A 89 15.54 0.28 1.95
N ALA A 90 14.56 0.85 1.24
CA ALA A 90 13.87 0.17 0.16
C ALA A 90 14.73 0.12 -1.13
N ASP A 91 14.90 -1.07 -1.72
CA ASP A 91 15.56 -1.25 -3.03
C ASP A 91 14.60 -1.10 -4.22
N GLY A 92 13.30 -1.00 -3.95
CA GLY A 92 12.26 -0.92 -4.96
C GLY A 92 10.86 -1.05 -4.37
N PHE A 93 9.84 -0.95 -5.22
CA PHE A 93 8.45 -0.84 -4.79
C PHE A 93 7.53 -1.78 -5.56
N MET A 94 6.53 -2.30 -4.86
CA MET A 94 5.37 -2.93 -5.47
C MET A 94 4.27 -1.88 -5.62
N LEU A 95 3.88 -1.59 -6.87
CA LEU A 95 2.83 -0.62 -7.15
C LEU A 95 1.46 -1.30 -7.18
N LEU A 96 0.54 -0.82 -6.36
CA LEU A 96 -0.87 -1.21 -6.41
C LEU A 96 -1.66 -0.12 -7.13
N ALA A 97 -2.21 -0.46 -8.30
CA ALA A 97 -3.01 0.46 -9.07
C ALA A 97 -4.42 0.62 -8.48
N THR A 98 -4.87 1.86 -8.35
CA THR A 98 -6.26 2.17 -7.94
C THR A 98 -7.25 1.93 -9.07
N TYR A 99 -6.80 2.02 -10.31
CA TYR A 99 -7.55 1.66 -11.52
C TYR A 99 -6.58 1.25 -12.64
N THR A 100 -7.02 0.39 -13.56
CA THR A 100 -6.16 -0.14 -14.62
C THR A 100 -6.74 0.10 -16.01
N PRO A 101 -5.88 0.35 -17.03
CA PRO A 101 -4.42 0.44 -16.96
C PRO A 101 -3.89 1.83 -16.52
N GLY A 102 -4.74 2.87 -16.51
CA GLY A 102 -4.29 4.27 -16.47
C GLY A 102 -3.40 4.66 -15.30
N CYS A 103 -3.57 4.09 -14.10
CA CYS A 103 -2.67 4.38 -12.97
C CYS A 103 -1.20 4.00 -13.28
N PHE A 104 -0.99 2.91 -14.01
CA PHE A 104 0.36 2.52 -14.44
C PHE A 104 0.89 3.43 -15.55
N GLU A 105 0.02 3.87 -16.47
CA GLU A 105 0.38 4.80 -17.53
C GLU A 105 0.79 6.16 -16.94
N GLU A 106 0.01 6.72 -16.03
CA GLU A 106 0.34 7.97 -15.32
C GLU A 106 1.65 7.87 -14.55
N PHE A 107 1.91 6.74 -13.87
CA PHE A 107 3.17 6.54 -13.16
C PHE A 107 4.36 6.48 -14.13
N VAL A 108 4.22 5.76 -15.25
CA VAL A 108 5.26 5.64 -16.28
C VAL A 108 5.49 6.97 -17.01
N ASP A 109 4.45 7.74 -17.30
CA ASP A 109 4.55 8.96 -18.09
C ASP A 109 5.01 10.16 -17.25
N LEU A 110 4.70 10.17 -15.94
CA LEU A 110 4.96 11.31 -15.07
C LEU A 110 6.08 11.05 -14.05
N VAL A 111 6.01 9.93 -13.32
CA VAL A 111 6.92 9.66 -12.19
C VAL A 111 8.24 9.06 -12.65
N VAL A 112 8.22 8.12 -13.60
CA VAL A 112 9.46 7.49 -14.11
C VAL A 112 10.44 8.52 -14.70
N PRO A 113 10.03 9.49 -15.53
CA PRO A 113 10.95 10.52 -16.03
C PRO A 113 11.55 11.38 -14.91
N GLU A 114 10.77 11.70 -13.88
CA GLU A 114 11.26 12.45 -12.72
C GLU A 114 12.30 11.64 -11.93
N MET A 115 12.05 10.36 -11.69
CA MET A 115 13.03 9.46 -11.04
C MET A 115 14.30 9.29 -11.89
N GLN A 116 14.18 9.21 -13.22
CA GLN A 116 15.33 9.18 -14.14
C GLN A 116 16.11 10.50 -14.19
N ARG A 117 15.44 11.64 -13.97
CA ARG A 117 16.09 12.97 -13.86
C ARG A 117 16.92 13.06 -12.59
N ARG A 118 16.43 12.45 -11.50
CA ARG A 118 17.11 12.35 -10.19
C ARG A 118 18.19 11.27 -10.12
N GLY A 119 18.31 10.44 -11.16
CA GLY A 119 19.27 9.33 -11.17
C GLY A 119 18.86 8.14 -10.30
N ARG A 120 17.57 8.06 -9.92
CA ARG A 120 16.99 6.99 -9.08
C ARG A 120 16.30 5.88 -9.85
N TYR A 121 16.29 5.96 -11.19
CA TYR A 121 15.71 4.93 -12.03
C TYR A 121 16.50 4.76 -13.32
N ARG A 122 16.63 3.51 -13.76
CA ARG A 122 17.35 3.15 -14.98
C ARG A 122 16.69 3.75 -16.23
N ARG A 123 17.52 4.03 -17.25
CA ARG A 123 17.07 4.53 -18.57
C ARG A 123 17.00 3.44 -19.64
N ALA A 124 17.68 2.33 -19.42
CA ALA A 124 17.67 1.16 -20.30
C ALA A 124 17.91 -0.11 -19.46
N TYR A 125 17.49 -1.25 -19.99
CA TYR A 125 17.83 -2.56 -19.45
C TYR A 125 19.17 -3.00 -20.03
N ALA A 126 20.17 -3.24 -19.18
CA ALA A 126 21.49 -3.71 -19.62
C ALA A 126 21.63 -5.24 -19.61
N GLY A 127 20.79 -5.92 -18.82
CA GLY A 127 20.79 -7.37 -18.66
C GLY A 127 19.84 -8.07 -19.61
N THR A 128 20.19 -9.30 -19.99
CA THR A 128 19.35 -10.19 -20.80
C THR A 128 18.44 -11.07 -19.93
N THR A 129 18.77 -11.22 -18.65
CA THR A 129 17.96 -11.97 -17.68
C THR A 129 17.37 -11.04 -16.61
N LEU A 130 16.31 -11.52 -15.94
CA LEU A 130 15.73 -10.79 -14.80
C LEU A 130 16.77 -10.57 -13.68
N ARG A 131 17.58 -11.59 -13.37
CA ARG A 131 18.62 -11.51 -12.34
C ARG A 131 19.62 -10.39 -12.65
N GLU A 132 20.09 -10.30 -13.88
CA GLU A 132 21.03 -9.25 -14.31
C GLU A 132 20.43 -7.85 -14.17
N ASN A 133 19.14 -7.69 -14.43
CA ASN A 133 18.46 -6.40 -14.33
C ASN A 133 18.10 -5.99 -12.89
N LEU A 134 17.98 -6.93 -11.96
CA LEU A 134 17.73 -6.65 -10.53
C LEU A 134 19.01 -6.34 -9.74
N LEU A 135 20.18 -6.77 -10.24
CA LEU A 135 21.48 -6.48 -9.62
C LEU A 135 22.09 -5.13 -10.06
N GLN A 136 21.37 -4.38 -10.90
CA GLN A 136 21.73 -3.03 -11.31
C GLN A 136 21.12 -2.05 -10.30
N TYR A 137 21.92 -1.64 -9.32
CA TYR A 137 21.59 -0.60 -8.35
C TYR A 137 22.19 0.73 -8.82
#